data_AF-A0ABD1B9E5-F1
#
_entry.id   AF-A0ABD1B9E5-F1
#
_cell.length_a   1.000
_cell.length_b   1.000
_cell.length_c   1.000
_cell.angle_alpha   90.00
_cell.angle_beta   90.00
_cell.angle_gamma   90.00
#
_symmetry.space_group_name_H-M   'P 1'
#
loop_
_entity.id
_entity.type
_entity.pdbx_description
1 polymer ?
#
loop_
_entity_poly.entity_id
_entity_poly.type
_entity_poly.pdbx_seq_one_letter_code
_entity_poly.pdbx_strand_id
1 'polypeptide(L)'
;MPAKKTVISLFPFIGWSLWKARNHLVFNDRRDHISHIVSKAITDYQLWQQAQTELSHDINALPCNALGVSTEDILNKSTGYVCFVDASWNSQTQPAGVAWTLQSKQGANIIQGEASIFSVSSPIEAETIAL
;
A
#
# COMPACT_ATOMS: atom_id res chain seq x y z
N MET A 1 -2.97 29.63 -3.97
CA MET A 1 -2.06 29.37 -2.83
C MET A 1 -1.07 28.30 -3.26
N PRO A 2 0.25 28.49 -3.19
CA PRO A 2 1.18 27.47 -3.65
C PRO A 2 1.23 26.30 -2.66
N ALA A 3 1.22 25.07 -3.20
CA ALA A 3 1.29 23.83 -2.43
C ALA A 3 2.55 23.81 -1.56
N LYS A 4 2.40 23.52 -0.26
CA LYS A 4 3.53 23.35 0.65
C LYS A 4 4.33 22.13 0.18
N LYS A 5 5.58 22.32 -0.27
CA LYS A 5 6.51 21.21 -0.49
C LYS A 5 6.79 20.57 0.86
N THR A 6 6.14 19.46 1.15
CA THR A 6 6.47 18.64 2.32
C THR A 6 7.85 18.06 2.08
N VAL A 7 8.87 18.63 2.72
CA VAL A 7 10.21 18.07 2.72
C VAL A 7 10.17 16.82 3.57
N ILE A 8 9.96 15.67 2.94
CA ILE A 8 10.05 14.39 3.64
C ILE A 8 11.50 14.19 4.06
N SER A 9 11.72 13.94 5.35
CA SER A 9 13.04 13.68 5.91
C SER A 9 13.54 12.28 5.50
N LEU A 10 14.86 12.05 5.54
CA LEU A 10 15.46 10.72 5.35
C LEU A 10 15.04 9.72 6.46
N PHE A 11 14.61 10.23 7.62
CA PHE A 11 14.25 9.45 8.80
C PHE A 11 13.29 8.26 8.55
N PRO A 12 12.12 8.43 7.89
CA PRO A 12 11.22 7.32 7.55
C PRO A 12 11.89 6.21 6.73
N PHE A 13 12.79 6.54 5.81
CA PHE A 13 13.49 5.55 4.97
C PHE A 13 14.50 4.73 5.77
N ILE A 14 15.14 5.35 6.77
CA ILE A 14 16.00 4.63 7.72
C ILE A 14 15.17 3.65 8.55
N GLY A 15 14.05 4.12 9.13
CA GLY A 15 13.14 3.28 9.92
C GLY A 15 12.60 2.09 9.12
N TRP A 16 12.16 2.35 7.89
CA TRP A 16 11.69 1.31 6.96
C TRP A 16 12.79 0.30 6.61
N SER A 17 14.01 0.77 6.35
CA SER A 17 15.14 -0.10 6.02
C SER A 17 15.56 -0.97 7.21
N LEU A 18 15.50 -0.44 8.43
CA LEU A 18 15.77 -1.19 9.65
C LEU A 18 14.70 -2.25 9.91
N TRP A 19 13.43 -1.91 9.70
CA TRP A 19 12.33 -2.87 9.81
C TRP A 19 12.48 -4.04 8.82
N LYS A 20 12.82 -3.76 7.55
CA LYS A 20 13.11 -4.80 6.56
C LYS A 20 14.30 -5.67 6.95
N ALA A 21 15.40 -5.06 7.42
CA ALA A 21 16.58 -5.80 7.87
C ALA A 21 16.27 -6.73 9.06
N ARG A 22 15.43 -6.28 9.99
CA ARG A 22 14.92 -7.13 11.08
C ARG A 22 14.11 -8.30 10.54
N ASN A 23 13.21 -8.06 9.59
CA ASN A 23 12.39 -9.12 9.00
C ASN A 23 13.25 -10.14 8.22
N HIS A 24 14.26 -9.68 7.49
CA HIS A 24 15.21 -10.58 6.82
C HIS A 24 15.94 -11.48 7.83
N LEU A 25 16.32 -10.95 8.98
CA LEU A 25 16.95 -11.76 10.02
C LEU A 25 15.97 -12.78 10.62
N VAL A 26 14.73 -12.38 10.90
CA VAL A 26 13.74 -13.24 11.56
C VAL A 26 13.23 -14.35 10.64
N PHE A 27 12.96 -14.04 9.37
CA PHE A 27 12.31 -14.96 8.45
C PHE A 27 13.25 -15.68 7.48
N ASN A 28 14.41 -15.08 7.18
CA ASN A 28 15.36 -15.62 6.19
C ASN A 28 16.74 -15.95 6.79
N ASP A 29 16.91 -15.83 8.12
CA ASP A 29 18.19 -15.97 8.84
C ASP A 29 19.36 -15.19 8.19
N ARG A 30 19.02 -14.05 7.57
CA ARG A 30 19.98 -13.23 6.81
C ARG A 30 20.23 -11.93 7.53
N ARG A 31 21.49 -11.70 7.93
CA ARG A 31 21.94 -10.40 8.46
C ARG A 31 22.43 -9.49 7.35
N ASP A 32 21.74 -8.38 7.17
CA ASP A 32 22.20 -7.31 6.29
C ASP A 32 23.23 -6.43 7.01
N HIS A 33 24.30 -6.08 6.30
CA HIS A 33 25.36 -5.24 6.84
C HIS A 33 24.84 -3.80 7.04
N ILE A 34 25.24 -3.15 8.15
CA ILE A 34 24.73 -1.81 8.52
C ILE A 34 24.97 -0.80 7.39
N SER A 35 26.15 -0.82 6.75
CA SER A 35 26.43 0.08 5.63
C SER A 35 25.45 -0.12 4.47
N HIS A 36 25.05 -1.37 4.18
CA HIS A 36 24.09 -1.67 3.14
C HIS A 36 22.69 -1.15 3.50
N ILE A 37 22.27 -1.27 4.76
CA ILE A 37 20.99 -0.74 5.25
C ILE A 37 20.94 0.78 5.10
N VAL A 38 22.00 1.48 5.51
CA VAL A 38 22.10 2.95 5.41
C VAL A 38 22.15 3.40 3.95
N SER A 39 23.01 2.79 3.13
CA SER A 39 23.08 3.10 1.70
C SER A 39 21.74 2.87 1.02
N LYS A 40 21.06 1.76 1.33
CA LYS A 40 19.73 1.47 0.78
C LYS A 40 18.70 2.52 1.19
N ALA A 41 18.70 2.96 2.44
CA ALA A 41 17.78 4.02 2.90
C ALA A 41 17.99 5.34 2.12
N ILE A 42 19.26 5.72 1.88
CA ILE A 42 19.62 6.91 1.12
C ILE A 42 19.18 6.76 -0.35
N THR A 43 19.47 5.62 -0.98
CA THR A 43 19.08 5.35 -2.37
C THR A 43 17.56 5.35 -2.52
N ASP A 44 16.83 4.65 -1.63
CA ASP A 44 15.36 4.60 -1.65
C ASP A 44 14.77 6.02 -1.53
N TYR A 45 15.35 6.87 -0.68
CA TYR A 45 14.96 8.28 -0.54
C TYR A 45 15.22 9.08 -1.82
N GLN A 46 16.40 8.96 -2.43
CA GLN A 46 16.74 9.67 -3.66
C GLN A 46 15.84 9.26 -4.82
N LEU A 47 15.59 7.95 -4.97
CA LEU A 47 14.68 7.43 -5.99
C LEU A 47 13.26 7.95 -5.78
N TRP A 48 12.78 7.99 -4.54
CA TRP A 48 11.49 8.58 -4.22
C TRP A 48 11.44 10.07 -4.61
N GLN A 49 12.47 10.86 -4.27
CA GLN A 49 12.52 12.28 -4.67
C GLN A 49 12.52 12.48 -6.18
N GLN A 50 13.26 11.64 -6.91
CA GLN A 50 13.30 11.68 -8.37
C GLN A 50 11.93 11.36 -8.96
N ALA A 51 11.28 10.29 -8.51
CA ALA A 51 9.94 9.90 -8.96
C ALA A 51 8.90 11.01 -8.76
N GLN A 52 8.97 11.75 -7.65
CA GLN A 52 8.07 12.90 -7.43
C GLN A 52 8.33 14.07 -8.40
N THR A 53 9.59 14.24 -8.81
CA THR A 53 9.98 15.28 -9.77
C THR A 53 9.53 14.90 -11.18
N GLU A 54 9.68 13.62 -11.56
CA GLU A 54 9.20 13.08 -12.84
C GLU A 54 7.67 13.14 -12.95
N LEU A 55 6.95 12.77 -11.88
CA LEU A 55 5.50 12.90 -11.81
C LEU A 55 5.02 14.35 -12.00
N SER A 56 5.82 15.33 -11.55
CA SER A 56 5.52 16.75 -11.75
C SER A 56 5.72 17.21 -13.21
N HIS A 57 6.56 16.53 -13.98
CA HIS A 57 6.84 16.84 -15.39
C HIS A 57 5.83 16.21 -16.36
N ASP A 58 5.28 15.04 -16.02
CA ASP A 58 4.38 14.27 -16.90
C ASP A 58 2.91 14.75 -16.87
N ILE A 59 2.55 15.65 -15.94
CA ILE A 59 1.19 16.25 -15.87
C ILE A 59 0.82 17.01 -17.16
N ASN A 60 1.81 17.41 -17.98
CA ASN A 60 1.55 18.17 -19.20
C ASN A 60 1.51 17.33 -20.49
N ALA A 61 1.77 16.02 -20.46
CA ALA A 61 1.95 15.24 -21.70
C ALA A 61 0.95 14.12 -21.94
N LEU A 62 0.12 13.74 -20.98
CA LEU A 62 -0.85 12.64 -21.16
C LEU A 62 -2.18 13.01 -20.51
N PRO A 63 -3.34 12.90 -21.20
CA PRO A 63 -4.60 12.74 -20.52
C PRO A 63 -4.52 11.35 -19.88
N CYS A 64 -4.05 11.32 -18.64
CA CYS A 64 -4.02 10.12 -17.83
C CYS A 64 -5.48 9.75 -17.55
N ASN A 65 -6.09 9.01 -18.46
CA ASN A 65 -7.27 8.19 -18.21
C ASN A 65 -6.88 6.97 -17.36
N ALA A 66 -5.86 7.07 -16.51
CA ALA A 66 -5.92 6.34 -15.27
C ALA A 66 -7.09 6.95 -14.52
N LEU A 67 -8.20 6.22 -14.48
CA LEU A 67 -9.22 6.34 -13.45
C LEU A 67 -8.58 6.04 -12.08
N GLY A 68 -7.55 6.81 -11.70
CA GLY A 68 -7.16 7.00 -10.32
C GLY A 68 -8.24 7.87 -9.73
N VAL A 69 -9.42 7.30 -9.53
CA VAL A 69 -10.40 7.91 -8.65
C VAL A 69 -9.67 7.97 -7.33
N SER A 70 -9.25 9.17 -6.92
CA SER A 70 -8.68 9.35 -5.59
C SER A 70 -9.67 8.70 -4.61
N THR A 71 -9.19 8.04 -3.56
CA THR A 71 -10.09 7.57 -2.49
C THR A 71 -11.00 8.71 -2.02
N GLU A 72 -10.51 9.95 -2.08
CA GLU A 72 -11.25 11.18 -1.84
C GLU A 72 -12.37 11.44 -2.87
N ASP A 73 -12.16 11.14 -4.15
CA ASP A 73 -13.19 11.25 -5.20
C ASP A 73 -14.28 10.19 -5.05
N ILE A 74 -13.93 8.98 -4.61
CA ILE A 74 -14.90 7.91 -4.26
C ILE A 74 -15.70 8.34 -3.03
N LEU A 75 -15.03 8.84 -1.99
CA LEU A 75 -15.66 9.37 -0.76
C LEU A 75 -16.61 10.53 -1.05
N ASN A 76 -16.23 11.40 -1.99
CA ASN A 76 -17.03 12.56 -2.37
C ASN A 76 -18.28 12.16 -3.17
N LYS A 77 -18.18 11.13 -4.03
CA LYS A 77 -19.29 10.60 -4.84
C LYS A 77 -20.14 9.55 -4.14
N SER A 78 -19.67 8.92 -3.06
CA SER A 78 -20.40 7.91 -2.31
C SER A 78 -21.60 8.51 -1.57
N THR A 79 -22.72 7.81 -1.64
CA THR A 79 -24.02 8.15 -1.03
C THR A 79 -24.10 7.89 0.48
N GLY A 80 -23.03 7.40 1.12
CA GLY A 80 -22.95 7.39 2.60
C GLY A 80 -21.90 6.49 3.21
N TYR A 81 -21.50 5.43 2.52
CA TYR A 81 -20.58 4.40 3.03
C TYR A 81 -19.50 4.04 2.01
N VAL A 82 -18.33 3.66 2.52
CA VAL A 82 -17.19 3.16 1.74
C VAL A 82 -16.81 1.80 2.31
N CYS A 83 -16.84 0.77 1.46
CA CYS A 83 -16.38 -0.56 1.82
C CYS A 83 -14.99 -0.77 1.20
N PHE A 84 -14.02 -1.15 2.04
CA PHE A 84 -12.74 -1.65 1.59
C PHE A 84 -12.71 -3.14 1.82
N VAL A 85 -12.30 -3.89 0.81
CA VAL A 85 -12.15 -5.34 0.85
C VAL A 85 -10.77 -5.69 0.33
N ASP A 86 -10.19 -6.75 0.86
CA ASP A 86 -8.90 -7.28 0.43
C ASP A 86 -8.86 -8.79 0.66
N ALA A 87 -8.14 -9.50 -0.20
CA ALA A 87 -7.94 -10.93 -0.09
C ALA A 87 -6.45 -11.30 -0.12
N SER A 88 -6.11 -12.30 0.68
CA SER A 88 -4.81 -12.98 0.66
C SER A 88 -5.01 -14.40 0.18
N TRP A 89 -4.11 -14.92 -0.64
CA TRP A 89 -4.15 -16.30 -1.12
C TRP A 89 -2.78 -16.94 -1.07
N ASN A 90 -2.73 -18.19 -0.61
CA ASN A 90 -1.50 -18.96 -0.56
C ASN A 90 -1.53 -20.11 -1.58
N SER A 91 -0.65 -20.05 -2.58
CA SER A 91 -0.53 -21.06 -3.63
C SER A 91 -0.06 -22.44 -3.12
N GLN A 92 0.63 -22.49 -1.97
CA GLN A 92 1.20 -23.72 -1.42
C GLN A 92 0.17 -24.53 -0.63
N THR A 93 -0.73 -23.86 0.07
CA THR A 93 -1.70 -24.51 0.96
C THR A 93 -3.14 -24.41 0.45
N GLN A 94 -3.41 -23.50 -0.50
CA GLN A 94 -4.73 -23.16 -1.06
C GLN A 94 -5.80 -22.49 -0.16
N PRO A 95 -5.60 -22.16 1.14
CA PRO A 95 -6.50 -21.28 1.83
C PRO A 95 -6.28 -19.84 1.37
N ALA A 96 -7.33 -19.05 1.50
CA ALA A 96 -7.28 -17.62 1.40
C ALA A 96 -7.81 -16.98 2.69
N GLY A 97 -7.33 -15.79 2.99
CA GLY A 97 -7.90 -14.93 4.03
C GLY A 97 -8.58 -13.76 3.36
N VAL A 98 -9.78 -13.41 3.79
CA VAL A 98 -10.50 -12.21 3.31
C VAL A 98 -10.70 -11.26 4.48
N ALA A 99 -10.64 -9.97 4.21
CA ALA A 99 -10.90 -8.93 5.18
C ALA A 99 -11.74 -7.82 4.55
N TRP A 100 -12.60 -7.21 5.38
CA TRP A 100 -13.41 -6.08 4.95
C TRP A 100 -13.56 -5.04 6.05
N THR A 101 -13.78 -3.80 5.64
CA THR A 101 -14.08 -2.69 6.54
C THR A 101 -15.05 -1.72 5.87
N LEU A 102 -16.17 -1.49 6.52
CA LEU A 102 -17.19 -0.53 6.11
C LEU A 102 -17.04 0.73 6.94
N GLN A 103 -16.88 1.85 6.26
CA GLN A 103 -16.70 3.16 6.88
C GLN A 103 -17.82 4.09 6.44
N SER A 104 -18.29 4.93 7.36
CA SER A 104 -19.12 6.09 7.03
C SER A 104 -18.28 7.11 6.26
N LYS A 105 -18.94 7.97 5.47
CA LYS A 105 -18.31 9.15 4.83
C LYS A 105 -17.54 10.04 5.82
N GLN A 106 -17.91 10.00 7.11
CA GLN A 106 -17.25 10.74 8.20
C GLN A 106 -15.99 10.04 8.73
N GLY A 107 -15.58 8.91 8.15
CA GLY A 107 -14.43 8.11 8.58
C GLY A 107 -14.71 7.18 9.77
N ALA A 108 -15.96 7.14 10.26
CA ALA A 108 -16.34 6.24 11.35
C ALA A 108 -16.39 4.80 10.85
N ASN A 109 -15.66 3.90 11.50
CA ASN A 109 -15.76 2.46 11.25
C ASN A 109 -17.12 1.95 11.74
N ILE A 110 -17.87 1.29 10.85
CA ILE A 110 -19.21 0.76 11.14
C ILE A 110 -19.09 -0.72 11.45
N ILE A 111 -18.40 -1.45 10.57
CA ILE A 111 -18.16 -2.87 10.73
C ILE A 111 -16.83 -3.21 10.06
N GLN A 112 -16.11 -4.16 10.65
CA GLN A 112 -14.92 -4.76 10.09
C GLN A 112 -14.92 -6.25 10.43
N GLY A 113 -14.26 -7.04 9.61
CA GLY A 113 -14.20 -8.47 9.80
C GLY A 113 -13.09 -9.10 8.98
N GLU A 114 -12.74 -10.32 9.38
CA GLU A 114 -11.82 -11.18 8.67
C GLU A 114 -12.35 -12.62 8.70
N ALA A 115 -12.09 -13.37 7.65
CA ALA A 115 -12.44 -14.77 7.57
C ALA A 115 -11.37 -15.56 6.82
N SER A 116 -11.19 -16.83 7.21
CA SER A 116 -10.40 -17.80 6.45
C SER A 116 -11.34 -18.63 5.59
N ILE A 117 -11.00 -18.75 4.31
CA ILE A 117 -11.73 -19.53 3.32
C ILE A 117 -10.83 -20.64 2.79
N PHE A 118 -11.40 -21.83 2.65
CA PHE A 118 -10.70 -23.01 2.14
C PHE A 118 -11.07 -23.26 0.68
N SER A 119 -10.23 -24.02 -0.02
CA SER A 119 -10.49 -24.45 -1.40
C SER A 119 -10.58 -23.31 -2.42
N VAL A 120 -9.72 -22.30 -2.29
CA VAL A 120 -9.61 -21.22 -3.27
C VAL A 120 -8.52 -21.57 -4.28
N SER A 121 -8.90 -21.64 -5.55
CA SER A 121 -8.07 -22.14 -6.64
C SER A 121 -7.16 -21.07 -7.25
N SER A 122 -7.40 -19.78 -6.97
CA SER A 122 -6.61 -18.68 -7.53
C SER A 122 -6.67 -17.38 -6.71
N PRO A 123 -5.70 -16.47 -6.86
CA PRO A 123 -5.76 -15.16 -6.21
C PRO A 123 -7.01 -14.36 -6.61
N ILE A 124 -7.40 -14.41 -7.90
CA ILE A 124 -8.57 -13.65 -8.39
C ILE A 124 -9.89 -14.17 -7.80
N GLU A 125 -9.98 -15.47 -7.56
CA GLU A 125 -11.12 -16.07 -6.87
C GLU A 125 -11.17 -15.60 -5.42
N ALA A 126 -10.03 -15.46 -4.74
CA ALA A 126 -9.96 -14.92 -3.38
C ALA A 126 -10.49 -13.48 -3.33
N GLU A 127 -10.06 -12.62 -4.25
CA GLU A 127 -10.52 -11.23 -4.37
C GLU A 127 -12.01 -11.15 -4.68
N THR A 128 -12.51 -12.06 -5.52
CA THR A 128 -13.94 -12.14 -5.86
C THR A 128 -14.78 -12.54 -4.65
N ILE A 129 -14.24 -13.37 -3.75
CA ILE A 129 -14.93 -13.77 -2.50
C ILE A 129 -14.92 -12.64 -1.47
N ALA A 130 -13.92 -11.75 -1.50
CA ALA A 130 -13.85 -10.61 -0.59
C ALA A 130 -14.84 -9.47 -0.95
N LEU A 131 -15.18 -9.32 -2.24
CA LEU A 131 -16.13 -8.32 -2.77
C LEU A 131 -17.60 -8.64 -2.44
#